data_AF-A0A938E3W6-F1
#
_entry.id   AF-A0A938E3W6-F1
#
_cell.length_a   1.000
_cell.length_b   1.000
_cell.length_c   1.000
_cell.angle_alpha   90.00
_cell.angle_beta   90.00
_cell.angle_gamma   90.00
#
_symmetry.space_group_name_H-M   'P 1'
#
loop_
_entity.id
_entity.type
_entity.pdbx_description
1 polymer ?
#
loop_
_entity_poly.entity_id
_entity_poly.type
_entity_poly.pdbx_seq_one_letter_code
_entity_poly.pdbx_strand_id
1 'polypeptide(L)'
;MQGEGGQVGSPLSHTWSLAIEEQWYLLWPLLFVSLLALTRRRPKRLLWLVLSLAGCSALLMALLFDPDDTARAYYGTDARASALLLGAGLALVWIRAPRSLPRRWRLPLELGGLAGLGYLLTVVLLADTDAPFLYQGGLLLVALASALLILAAVQPTSPILGRVLALAPLTAIGLISYGLYLYHWPIFTWLSPTRVGVDGYELFALRLGVTLLVAVVSYFLVEQPIRRGAIPARRILVVAPAAVAAVLALTLVSTEGGRAATADDRLRYAYTRLAAAAPSSAHRVLVAGDALAFNLVRAQGGPRAAEDVVSTVAGIPGCGIANGRVMIGGYVAAPHGCAERDAAYERGVDSFDRHISVLMLSGTDAWDRELGTRTLRAKTGEARTYLRQRLERTRRLLTAGGARLVVMTVPCPIPSTGSPPALVALQEDATRVDWLNGILRSYAAEHRDDVTIADAQALLCPDGVPASLPDGTPLRTATGFTPDGARAFWE
;
A
#
# COMPACT_ATOMS: atom_id res chain seq x y z
N MET A 1 8.81 3.64 -8.86
CA MET A 1 7.80 2.81 -9.55
C MET A 1 7.86 1.42 -8.95
N GLN A 2 7.07 1.15 -7.91
CA GLN A 2 6.86 -0.19 -7.37
C GLN A 2 5.35 -0.37 -7.25
N GLY A 3 4.84 -1.28 -8.05
CA GLY A 3 3.42 -1.56 -8.22
C GLY A 3 3.24 -2.76 -9.13
N GLU A 4 4.14 -3.74 -9.04
CA GLU A 4 3.92 -5.07 -9.61
C GLU A 4 3.48 -5.98 -8.48
N GLY A 5 2.19 -5.94 -8.22
CA GLY A 5 1.54 -6.67 -7.14
C GLY A 5 0.02 -6.65 -7.32
N GLY A 6 -0.48 -7.32 -8.36
CA GLY A 6 -1.81 -7.94 -8.43
C GLY A 6 -3.08 -7.08 -8.30
N GLN A 7 -3.01 -5.81 -7.94
CA GLN A 7 -4.16 -4.90 -7.98
C GLN A 7 -4.13 -4.14 -9.29
N VAL A 8 -5.05 -4.48 -10.20
CA VAL A 8 -5.45 -3.55 -11.26
C VAL A 8 -6.09 -2.36 -10.55
N GLY A 9 -5.29 -1.37 -10.18
CA GLY A 9 -5.79 -0.09 -9.72
C GLY A 9 -6.77 0.44 -10.77
N SER A 10 -7.83 1.14 -10.32
CA SER A 10 -8.79 1.75 -11.24
C SER A 10 -8.04 2.47 -12.38
N PRO A 11 -8.47 2.32 -13.66
CA PRO A 11 -7.81 2.98 -14.79
C PRO A 11 -7.83 4.51 -14.70
N LEU A 12 -8.60 5.07 -13.75
CA LEU A 12 -8.69 6.49 -13.46
C LEU A 12 -8.03 6.87 -12.12
N SER A 13 -7.33 5.95 -11.45
CA SER A 13 -6.77 6.26 -10.13
C SER A 13 -5.75 7.39 -10.17
N HIS A 14 -5.06 7.59 -11.30
CA HIS A 14 -4.11 8.68 -11.47
C HIS A 14 -4.77 10.05 -11.55
N THR A 15 -6.06 10.16 -11.93
CA THR A 15 -6.76 11.45 -12.15
C THR A 15 -7.06 12.23 -10.86
N TRP A 16 -6.59 11.76 -9.71
CA TRP A 16 -6.73 12.47 -8.43
C TRP A 16 -6.14 13.88 -8.47
N SER A 17 -5.00 14.09 -9.13
CA SER A 17 -4.40 15.43 -9.20
C SER A 17 -5.18 16.34 -10.14
N LEU A 18 -5.76 15.80 -11.22
CA LEU A 18 -6.68 16.54 -12.09
C LEU A 18 -7.93 16.97 -11.31
N ALA A 19 -8.47 16.12 -10.43
CA ALA A 19 -9.60 16.50 -9.59
C ALA A 19 -9.27 17.70 -8.66
N ILE A 20 -8.06 17.74 -8.10
CA ILE A 20 -7.57 18.89 -7.31
C ILE A 20 -7.47 20.14 -8.19
N GLU A 21 -6.93 20.02 -9.41
CA GLU A 21 -6.80 21.14 -10.36
C GLU A 21 -8.17 21.71 -10.77
N GLU A 22 -9.14 20.87 -11.09
CA GLU A 22 -10.49 21.32 -11.47
C GLU A 22 -11.21 22.00 -10.28
N GLN A 23 -11.10 21.46 -9.08
CA GLN A 23 -11.60 22.12 -7.86
C GLN A 23 -10.94 23.48 -7.66
N TRP A 24 -9.62 23.58 -7.90
CA TRP A 24 -8.91 24.85 -7.84
C TRP A 24 -9.40 25.84 -8.90
N TYR A 25 -9.61 25.42 -10.14
CA TYR A 25 -10.12 26.30 -11.20
C TYR A 25 -11.53 26.84 -10.91
N LEU A 26 -12.36 26.07 -10.21
CA LEU A 26 -13.67 26.52 -9.75
C LEU A 26 -13.58 27.47 -8.53
N LEU A 27 -12.76 27.12 -7.53
CA LEU A 27 -12.70 27.83 -6.25
C LEU A 27 -11.82 29.10 -6.30
N TRP A 28 -10.69 29.04 -7.01
CA TRP A 28 -9.69 30.11 -7.01
C TRP A 28 -10.21 31.45 -7.51
N PRO A 29 -11.03 31.55 -8.58
CA PRO A 29 -11.56 32.85 -9.01
C PRO A 29 -12.39 33.54 -7.92
N LEU A 30 -13.26 32.79 -7.24
CA LEU A 30 -14.10 33.29 -6.14
C LEU A 30 -13.24 33.69 -4.94
N LEU A 31 -12.27 32.85 -4.58
CA LEU A 31 -11.33 33.12 -3.51
C LEU A 31 -10.50 34.36 -3.84
N PHE A 32 -9.96 34.47 -5.05
CA PHE A 32 -9.13 35.59 -5.49
C PHE A 32 -9.87 36.92 -5.45
N VAL A 33 -11.12 36.97 -5.93
CA VAL A 33 -11.98 38.18 -5.81
C VAL A 33 -12.22 38.55 -4.36
N SER A 34 -12.50 37.57 -3.50
CA SER A 34 -12.70 37.77 -2.07
C SER A 34 -11.43 38.30 -1.38
N LEU A 35 -10.27 37.73 -1.70
CA LEU A 35 -8.97 38.17 -1.20
C LEU A 35 -8.63 39.59 -1.69
N LEU A 36 -8.96 39.93 -2.93
CA LEU A 36 -8.80 41.28 -3.46
C LEU A 36 -9.68 42.29 -2.72
N ALA A 37 -10.93 41.94 -2.41
CA ALA A 37 -11.83 42.78 -1.64
C ALA A 37 -11.30 42.99 -0.21
N LEU A 38 -10.94 41.91 0.48
CA LEU A 38 -10.43 41.94 1.85
C LEU A 38 -9.12 42.74 1.98
N THR A 39 -8.23 42.58 1.02
CA THR A 39 -6.93 43.28 1.00
C THR A 39 -7.05 44.70 0.47
N ARG A 40 -8.26 45.15 0.10
CA ARG A 40 -8.53 46.44 -0.55
C ARG A 40 -7.62 46.66 -1.76
N ARG A 41 -7.38 45.59 -2.53
CA ARG A 41 -6.49 45.53 -3.70
C ARG A 41 -5.03 45.93 -3.41
N ARG A 42 -4.60 45.91 -2.14
CA ARG A 42 -3.22 46.21 -1.76
C ARG A 42 -2.34 44.99 -2.03
N PRO A 43 -1.38 45.06 -2.96
CA PRO A 43 -0.72 43.87 -3.48
C PRO A 43 0.20 43.17 -2.48
N LYS A 44 0.87 43.93 -1.60
CA LYS A 44 1.68 43.35 -0.53
C LYS A 44 0.80 42.56 0.46
N ARG A 45 -0.37 43.08 0.80
CA ARG A 45 -1.33 42.39 1.70
C ARG A 45 -1.88 41.13 1.05
N LEU A 46 -2.21 41.20 -0.25
CA LEU A 46 -2.65 40.04 -1.02
C LEU A 46 -1.58 38.96 -1.09
N LEU A 47 -0.33 39.32 -1.41
CA LEU A 47 0.77 38.38 -1.44
C LEU A 47 0.95 37.68 -0.09
N TRP A 48 1.04 38.44 1.01
CA TRP A 48 1.20 37.86 2.34
C TRP A 48 0.04 36.95 2.70
N LEU A 49 -1.21 37.32 2.39
CA LEU A 49 -2.37 36.49 2.68
C LEU A 49 -2.37 35.18 1.88
N VAL A 50 -2.00 35.22 0.59
CA VAL A 50 -1.85 34.01 -0.24
C VAL A 50 -0.75 33.10 0.30
N LEU A 51 0.39 33.66 0.71
CA LEU A 51 1.49 32.90 1.31
C LEU A 51 1.11 32.33 2.69
N SER A 52 0.34 33.06 3.50
CA SER A 52 -0.21 32.56 4.76
C SER A 52 -1.14 31.38 4.53
N LEU A 53 -2.03 31.44 3.53
CA LEU A 53 -2.88 30.31 3.16
C LEU A 53 -2.06 29.10 2.69
N ALA A 54 -0.98 29.32 1.95
CA ALA A 54 -0.08 28.24 1.54
C ALA A 54 0.57 27.56 2.77
N GLY A 55 1.00 28.36 3.75
CA GLY A 55 1.53 27.87 5.02
C GLY A 55 0.49 27.12 5.85
N CYS A 56 -0.74 27.62 5.94
CA CYS A 56 -1.85 26.93 6.61
C CYS A 56 -2.17 25.59 5.94
N SER A 57 -2.17 25.52 4.61
CA SER A 57 -2.38 24.29 3.85
C SER A 57 -1.29 23.25 4.13
N ALA A 58 -0.02 23.66 4.12
CA ALA A 58 1.10 22.78 4.47
C ALA A 58 1.08 22.32 5.93
N LEU A 59 0.70 23.21 6.86
CA LEU A 59 0.51 22.84 8.27
C LEU A 59 -0.64 21.84 8.43
N LEU A 60 -1.76 22.07 7.75
CA LEU A 60 -2.89 21.15 7.75
C LEU A 60 -2.49 19.76 7.23
N MET A 61 -1.70 19.70 6.16
CA MET A 61 -1.15 18.42 5.68
C MET A 61 -0.33 17.70 6.75
N ALA A 62 0.55 18.42 7.46
CA ALA A 62 1.36 17.83 8.53
C ALA A 62 0.49 17.35 9.72
N LEU A 63 -0.59 18.06 10.03
CA LEU A 63 -1.54 17.67 11.10
C LEU A 63 -2.44 16.50 10.72
N LEU A 64 -2.74 16.33 9.42
CA LEU A 64 -3.57 15.23 8.91
C LEU A 64 -2.76 13.96 8.58
N PHE A 65 -1.44 14.00 8.71
CA PHE A 65 -0.59 12.86 8.41
C PHE A 65 -0.80 11.74 9.44
N ASP A 66 -1.25 10.60 8.95
CA ASP A 66 -1.33 9.34 9.67
C ASP A 66 -0.42 8.31 8.95
N PRO A 67 0.58 7.73 9.63
CA PRO A 67 1.43 6.69 9.05
C PRO A 67 0.66 5.46 8.56
N ASP A 68 -0.50 5.15 9.16
CA ASP A 68 -1.30 3.98 8.82
C ASP A 68 -2.29 4.28 7.67
N ASP A 69 -2.68 5.55 7.46
CA ASP A 69 -3.54 6.00 6.36
C ASP A 69 -3.21 7.42 5.87
N THR A 70 -2.36 7.52 4.85
CA THR A 70 -1.95 8.81 4.28
C THR A 70 -2.99 9.44 3.34
N ALA A 71 -4.09 8.74 3.02
CA ALA A 71 -4.99 9.13 1.93
C ALA A 71 -5.60 10.52 2.14
N ARG A 72 -6.04 10.83 3.37
CA ARG A 72 -6.67 12.13 3.68
C ARG A 72 -5.70 13.30 3.51
N ALA A 73 -4.45 13.13 3.93
CA ALA A 73 -3.41 14.15 3.79
C ALA A 73 -2.94 14.27 2.32
N TYR A 74 -2.82 13.14 1.61
CA TYR A 74 -2.28 13.12 0.25
C TYR A 74 -3.25 13.62 -0.81
N TYR A 75 -4.52 13.19 -0.75
CA TYR A 75 -5.55 13.48 -1.76
C TYR A 75 -6.43 14.69 -1.45
N GLY A 76 -6.33 15.24 -0.23
CA GLY A 76 -7.12 16.41 0.17
C GLY A 76 -6.70 17.69 -0.54
N THR A 77 -7.62 18.34 -1.26
CA THR A 77 -7.39 19.62 -1.95
C THR A 77 -6.91 20.72 -1.00
N ASP A 78 -7.45 20.75 0.22
CA ASP A 78 -7.07 21.68 1.29
C ASP A 78 -5.63 21.48 1.78
N ALA A 79 -5.20 20.23 1.96
CA ALA A 79 -3.83 19.86 2.33
C ALA A 79 -2.84 20.07 1.17
N ARG A 80 -3.28 19.91 -0.07
CA ARG A 80 -2.47 20.05 -1.30
C ARG A 80 -2.42 21.47 -1.88
N ALA A 81 -3.26 22.38 -1.41
CA ALA A 81 -3.38 23.74 -1.95
C ALA A 81 -2.07 24.55 -1.86
N SER A 82 -1.15 24.21 -0.96
CA SER A 82 0.13 24.91 -0.77
C SER A 82 0.92 25.12 -2.07
N ALA A 83 0.99 24.12 -2.95
CA ALA A 83 1.70 24.22 -4.22
C ALA A 83 1.05 25.23 -5.19
N LEU A 84 -0.28 25.16 -5.32
CA LEU A 84 -1.07 26.05 -6.17
C LEU A 84 -1.04 27.49 -5.66
N LEU A 85 -1.14 27.67 -4.33
CA LEU A 85 -1.06 28.97 -3.67
C LEU A 85 0.34 29.60 -3.79
N LEU A 86 1.41 28.80 -3.69
CA LEU A 86 2.77 29.28 -3.93
C LEU A 86 2.96 29.72 -5.40
N GLY A 87 2.42 28.97 -6.36
CA GLY A 87 2.39 29.36 -7.77
C GLY A 87 1.63 30.68 -7.99
N ALA A 88 0.46 30.84 -7.36
CA ALA A 88 -0.29 32.09 -7.41
C ALA A 88 0.47 33.27 -6.77
N GLY A 89 1.14 33.04 -5.63
CA GLY A 89 2.02 34.01 -4.99
C GLY A 89 3.18 34.43 -5.91
N LEU A 90 3.83 33.47 -6.56
CA LEU A 90 4.88 33.72 -7.54
C LEU A 90 4.35 34.58 -8.70
N ALA A 91 3.17 34.29 -9.23
CA ALA A 91 2.54 35.08 -10.29
C ALA A 91 2.27 36.54 -9.86
N LEU A 92 1.83 36.77 -8.62
CA LEU A 92 1.61 38.11 -8.06
C LEU A 92 2.92 38.93 -7.95
N VAL A 93 4.02 38.26 -7.64
CA VAL A 93 5.37 38.87 -7.66
C VAL A 93 5.79 39.13 -9.10
N TRP A 94 5.64 38.14 -9.98
CA TRP A 94 6.06 38.20 -11.38
C TRP A 94 5.44 39.36 -12.16
N ILE A 95 4.12 39.56 -12.02
CA ILE A 95 3.39 40.64 -12.71
C ILE A 95 3.93 42.03 -12.35
N ARG A 96 4.54 42.19 -11.17
CA ARG A 96 5.12 43.46 -10.71
C ARG A 96 6.63 43.55 -10.82
N ALA A 97 7.30 42.42 -11.05
CA ALA A 97 8.74 42.39 -11.20
C ALA A 97 9.15 43.00 -12.55
N PRO A 98 10.32 43.65 -12.63
CA PRO A 98 10.92 43.97 -13.92
C PRO A 98 11.07 42.69 -14.75
N ARG A 99 10.73 42.75 -16.06
CA ARG A 99 10.84 41.59 -16.97
C ARG A 99 12.23 40.98 -17.02
N SER A 100 13.26 41.77 -16.73
CA SER A 100 14.64 41.32 -16.57
C SER A 100 15.16 41.74 -15.21
N LEU A 101 15.48 40.76 -14.36
CA LEU A 101 16.13 41.05 -13.09
C LEU A 101 17.56 41.58 -13.31
N PRO A 102 18.06 42.46 -12.42
CA PRO A 102 19.43 42.97 -12.50
C PRO A 102 20.47 41.84 -12.60
N ARG A 103 21.56 42.06 -13.35
CA ARG A 103 22.62 41.06 -13.59
C ARG A 103 23.14 40.38 -12.31
N ARG A 104 23.17 41.09 -11.18
CA ARG A 104 23.56 40.54 -9.86
C ARG A 104 22.71 39.35 -9.39
N TRP A 105 21.47 39.24 -9.85
CA TRP A 105 20.55 38.15 -9.50
C TRP A 105 20.66 36.94 -10.43
N ARG A 106 21.40 37.04 -11.53
CA ARG A 106 21.52 35.98 -12.53
C ARG A 106 22.09 34.69 -11.93
N LEU A 107 23.23 34.77 -11.25
CA LEU A 107 23.89 33.60 -10.66
C LEU A 107 23.10 33.02 -9.48
N PRO A 108 22.60 33.81 -8.50
CA PRO A 108 21.77 33.28 -7.42
C PRO A 108 20.50 32.56 -7.90
N LEU A 109 19.82 33.10 -8.93
CA LEU A 109 18.62 32.44 -9.48
C LEU A 109 18.96 31.15 -10.21
N GLU A 110 20.05 31.13 -10.97
CA GLU A 110 20.50 29.92 -11.65
C GLU A 110 20.86 28.81 -10.64
N LEU A 111 21.64 29.15 -9.60
CA LEU A 111 21.99 28.21 -8.53
C LEU A 111 20.75 27.75 -7.76
N GLY A 112 19.82 28.66 -7.47
CA GLY A 112 18.55 28.33 -6.83
C GLY A 112 17.68 27.41 -7.68
N GLY A 113 17.62 27.63 -8.99
CA GLY A 113 16.90 26.78 -9.93
C GLY A 113 17.54 25.40 -10.07
N LEU A 114 18.87 25.31 -10.13
CA LEU A 114 19.61 24.04 -10.15
C LEU A 114 19.46 23.27 -8.83
N ALA A 115 19.53 23.96 -7.68
CA ALA A 115 19.27 23.36 -6.38
C ALA A 115 17.81 22.85 -6.29
N GLY A 116 16.85 23.62 -6.81
CA GLY A 116 15.46 23.21 -6.91
C GLY A 116 15.29 21.96 -7.78
N LEU A 117 15.91 21.93 -8.97
CA LEU A 117 15.91 20.76 -9.84
C LEU A 117 16.55 19.53 -9.16
N GLY A 118 17.69 19.72 -8.49
CA GLY A 118 18.36 18.65 -7.74
C GLY A 118 17.49 18.10 -6.62
N TYR A 119 16.79 18.96 -5.88
CA TYR A 119 15.83 18.54 -4.86
C TYR A 119 14.67 17.74 -5.47
N LEU A 120 14.07 18.23 -6.56
CA LEU A 120 12.98 17.52 -7.25
C LEU A 120 13.42 16.14 -7.73
N LEU A 121 14.61 16.03 -8.35
CA LEU A 121 15.16 14.75 -8.79
C LEU A 121 15.44 13.82 -7.60
N THR A 122 15.98 14.34 -6.51
CA THR A 122 16.23 13.57 -5.28
C THR A 122 14.93 12.97 -4.75
N VAL A 123 13.87 13.77 -4.64
CA VAL A 123 12.56 13.30 -4.17
C VAL A 123 11.98 12.26 -5.12
N VAL A 124 12.03 12.49 -6.44
CA VAL A 124 11.48 11.55 -7.44
C VAL A 124 12.22 10.21 -7.44
N LEU A 125 13.54 10.20 -7.20
CA LEU A 125 14.36 9.00 -7.28
C LEU A 125 14.46 8.22 -5.97
N LEU A 126 14.39 8.90 -4.82
CA LEU A 126 14.72 8.31 -3.52
C LEU A 126 13.58 8.31 -2.50
N ALA A 127 12.51 9.10 -2.71
CA ALA A 127 11.43 9.19 -1.73
C ALA A 127 10.29 8.23 -2.04
N ASP A 128 9.90 7.44 -1.05
CA ASP A 128 8.66 6.68 -1.07
C ASP A 128 7.46 7.57 -0.73
N THR A 129 6.30 7.25 -1.29
CA THR A 129 5.09 8.09 -1.20
C THR A 129 4.50 8.19 0.21
N ASP A 130 4.81 7.25 1.08
CA ASP A 130 4.40 7.17 2.49
C ASP A 130 5.43 7.77 3.44
N ALA A 131 6.58 8.22 2.93
CA ALA A 131 7.66 8.76 3.75
C ALA A 131 7.19 9.98 4.59
N PRO A 132 7.29 9.95 5.93
CA PRO A 132 6.75 11.00 6.81
C PRO A 132 7.24 12.41 6.48
N PHE A 133 8.51 12.55 6.06
CA PHE A 133 9.09 13.85 5.75
C PHE A 133 8.37 14.57 4.60
N LEU A 134 7.75 13.84 3.67
CA LEU A 134 7.01 14.44 2.56
C LEU A 134 5.81 15.25 3.07
N TYR A 135 5.09 14.70 4.05
CA TYR A 135 3.90 15.32 4.63
C TYR A 135 4.24 16.41 5.65
N GLN A 136 5.41 16.29 6.30
CA GLN A 136 5.91 17.24 7.29
C GLN A 136 6.74 18.37 6.66
N GLY A 137 6.34 18.84 5.47
CA GLY A 137 6.94 19.98 4.79
C GLY A 137 7.81 19.64 3.58
N GLY A 138 8.15 18.37 3.33
CA GLY A 138 8.85 17.96 2.11
C GLY A 138 8.09 18.35 0.83
N LEU A 139 6.77 18.16 0.81
CA LEU A 139 5.93 18.58 -0.32
C LEU A 139 5.83 20.11 -0.47
N LEU A 140 5.91 20.86 0.64
CA LEU A 140 6.04 22.31 0.59
C LEU A 140 7.38 22.71 -0.03
N LEU A 141 8.46 22.02 0.32
CA LEU A 141 9.78 22.22 -0.30
C LEU A 141 9.76 21.85 -1.78
N VAL A 142 9.03 20.81 -2.19
CA VAL A 142 8.81 20.46 -3.61
C VAL A 142 8.16 21.64 -4.35
N ALA A 143 7.14 22.26 -3.76
CA ALA A 143 6.48 23.42 -4.34
C ALA A 143 7.42 24.63 -4.45
N LEU A 144 8.21 24.91 -3.41
CA LEU A 144 9.20 26.01 -3.42
C LEU A 144 10.33 25.75 -4.43
N ALA A 145 10.84 24.52 -4.50
CA ALA A 145 11.85 24.10 -5.48
C ALA A 145 11.33 24.26 -6.91
N SER A 146 10.08 23.86 -7.15
CA SER A 146 9.41 24.06 -8.45
C SER A 146 9.26 25.55 -8.79
N ALA A 147 8.85 26.38 -7.83
CA ALA A 147 8.74 27.82 -8.01
C ALA A 147 10.09 28.47 -8.35
N LEU A 148 11.18 28.06 -7.70
CA LEU A 148 12.53 28.54 -7.99
C LEU A 148 13.02 28.08 -9.37
N LEU A 149 12.79 26.82 -9.73
CA LEU A 149 13.12 26.26 -11.04
C LEU A 149 12.40 27.03 -12.16
N ILE A 150 11.08 27.23 -12.01
CA ILE A 150 10.28 28.02 -12.97
C ILE A 150 10.82 29.44 -13.05
N LEU A 151 11.01 30.11 -11.90
CA LEU A 151 11.47 31.49 -11.83
C LEU A 151 12.82 31.67 -12.53
N ALA A 152 13.75 30.72 -12.36
CA ALA A 152 15.05 30.73 -13.01
C ALA A 152 14.93 30.48 -14.53
N ALA A 153 14.10 29.51 -14.94
CA ALA A 153 13.93 29.12 -16.34
C ALA A 153 13.30 30.22 -17.20
N VAL A 154 12.37 31.02 -16.66
CA VAL A 154 11.68 32.09 -17.41
C VAL A 154 12.48 33.38 -17.52
N GLN A 155 13.62 33.51 -16.85
CA GLN A 155 14.47 34.70 -16.99
C GLN A 155 15.15 34.74 -18.36
N PRO A 156 15.05 35.85 -19.13
CA PRO A 156 15.79 36.01 -20.38
C PRO A 156 17.31 35.87 -20.22
N THR A 157 17.81 36.10 -19.00
CA THR A 157 19.23 36.06 -18.66
C THR A 157 19.72 34.70 -18.18
N SER A 158 18.88 33.66 -18.10
CA SER A 158 19.31 32.33 -17.63
C SER A 158 20.43 31.78 -18.53
N PRO A 159 21.63 31.50 -17.97
CA PRO A 159 22.77 31.04 -18.76
C PRO A 159 22.63 29.61 -19.29
N ILE A 160 22.11 28.67 -18.48
CA ILE A 160 22.12 27.24 -18.79
C ILE A 160 20.71 26.66 -18.68
N LEU A 161 20.08 26.78 -17.51
CA LEU A 161 18.83 26.12 -17.16
C LEU A 161 17.70 26.46 -18.13
N GLY A 162 17.48 27.75 -18.41
CA GLY A 162 16.47 28.20 -19.38
C GLY A 162 16.75 27.74 -20.80
N ARG A 163 18.02 27.61 -21.21
CA ARG A 163 18.40 27.12 -22.55
C ARG A 163 18.19 25.61 -22.70
N VAL A 164 18.58 24.85 -21.68
CA VAL A 164 18.40 23.40 -21.64
C VAL A 164 16.91 23.06 -21.63
N LEU A 165 16.12 23.69 -20.75
CA LEU A 165 14.68 23.45 -20.68
C LEU A 165 13.92 23.94 -21.93
N ALA A 166 14.50 24.86 -22.70
CA ALA A 166 13.95 25.31 -23.99
C ALA A 166 14.35 24.43 -25.19
N LEU A 167 15.08 23.32 -24.98
CA LEU A 167 15.40 22.39 -26.06
C LEU A 167 14.11 21.84 -26.70
N ALA A 168 14.11 21.75 -28.04
CA ALA A 168 12.95 21.33 -28.82
C ALA A 168 12.31 20.00 -28.33
N PRO A 169 13.08 18.93 -28.02
CA PRO A 169 12.49 17.69 -27.52
C PRO A 169 11.77 17.86 -26.17
N LEU A 170 12.36 18.61 -25.23
CA LEU A 170 11.77 18.83 -23.90
C LEU A 170 10.51 19.69 -23.99
N THR A 171 10.55 20.74 -24.80
CA THR A 171 9.38 21.59 -25.05
C THR A 171 8.27 20.85 -25.81
N ALA A 172 8.61 19.98 -26.77
CA ALA A 172 7.65 19.13 -27.47
C ALA A 172 6.93 18.16 -26.52
N ILE A 173 7.66 17.51 -25.60
CA ILE A 173 7.06 16.68 -24.54
C ILE A 173 6.17 17.53 -23.63
N GLY A 174 6.61 18.74 -23.27
CA GLY A 174 5.82 19.69 -22.49
C GLY A 174 4.49 20.06 -23.16
N LEU A 175 4.48 20.22 -24.49
CA LEU A 175 3.27 20.57 -25.25
C LEU A 175 2.20 19.47 -25.22
N ILE A 176 2.60 18.20 -25.17
CA ILE A 176 1.70 17.04 -25.12
C ILE A 176 1.56 16.43 -23.72
N SER A 177 2.14 17.06 -22.70
CA SER A 177 2.26 16.53 -21.33
C SER A 177 0.90 16.20 -20.69
N TYR A 178 -0.14 16.98 -21.01
CA TYR A 178 -1.50 16.71 -20.57
C TYR A 178 -2.01 15.35 -21.10
N GLY A 179 -1.90 15.11 -22.41
CA GLY A 179 -2.28 13.84 -23.03
C GLY A 179 -1.43 12.67 -22.50
N LEU A 180 -0.12 12.87 -22.33
CA LEU A 180 0.75 11.86 -21.72
C LEU A 180 0.27 11.46 -20.33
N TYR A 181 0.02 12.45 -19.47
CA TYR A 181 -0.51 12.20 -18.13
C TYR A 181 -1.89 11.54 -18.16
N LEU A 182 -2.79 11.92 -19.07
CA LEU A 182 -4.13 11.36 -19.13
C LEU A 182 -4.14 9.88 -19.56
N TYR A 183 -3.41 9.54 -20.63
CA TYR A 183 -3.53 8.23 -21.27
C TYR A 183 -2.55 7.18 -20.74
N HIS A 184 -1.41 7.56 -20.14
CA HIS A 184 -0.40 6.59 -19.74
C HIS A 184 -0.95 5.51 -18.80
N TRP A 185 -1.70 5.87 -17.76
CA TRP A 185 -2.13 4.90 -16.76
C TRP A 185 -3.16 3.88 -17.28
N PRO A 186 -4.23 4.26 -18.01
CA PRO A 186 -5.09 3.30 -18.69
C PRO A 186 -4.33 2.38 -19.64
N ILE A 187 -3.37 2.91 -20.40
CA ILE A 187 -2.58 2.11 -21.35
C ILE A 187 -1.66 1.13 -20.60
N PHE A 188 -0.99 1.57 -19.54
CA PHE A 188 -0.10 0.72 -18.75
C PHE A 188 -0.85 -0.39 -18.00
N THR A 189 -2.05 -0.07 -17.49
CA THR A 189 -2.91 -1.06 -16.81
C THR A 189 -3.57 -2.02 -17.79
N TRP A 190 -3.92 -1.55 -19.00
CA TRP A 190 -4.54 -2.39 -20.02
C TRP A 190 -3.53 -3.30 -20.73
N LEU A 191 -2.35 -2.80 -21.12
CA LEU A 191 -1.28 -3.61 -21.72
C LEU A 191 -0.56 -4.41 -20.63
N SER A 192 -1.07 -5.61 -20.33
CA SER A 192 -0.46 -6.56 -19.39
C SER A 192 0.31 -7.67 -20.12
N PRO A 193 1.30 -8.32 -19.47
CA PRO A 193 2.03 -9.44 -20.07
C PRO A 193 1.10 -10.53 -20.60
N THR A 194 0.01 -10.80 -19.87
CA THR A 194 -1.02 -11.78 -20.25
C THR A 194 -1.79 -11.45 -21.53
N ARG A 195 -1.84 -10.17 -21.95
CA ARG A 195 -2.56 -9.76 -23.17
C ARG A 195 -1.67 -9.67 -24.40
N VAL A 196 -0.41 -9.27 -24.21
CA VAL A 196 0.51 -8.99 -25.32
C VAL A 196 1.67 -9.98 -25.44
N GLY A 197 1.85 -10.88 -24.47
CA GLY A 197 2.88 -11.93 -24.51
C GLY A 197 4.32 -11.42 -24.37
N VAL A 198 4.52 -10.18 -23.93
CA VAL A 198 5.84 -9.56 -23.68
C VAL A 198 5.90 -8.98 -22.27
N ASP A 199 7.09 -8.94 -21.67
CA ASP A 199 7.34 -8.46 -20.32
C ASP A 199 8.58 -7.55 -20.25
N GLY A 200 8.99 -7.16 -19.04
CA GLY A 200 10.19 -6.37 -18.79
C GLY A 200 10.29 -5.07 -19.59
N TYR A 201 11.47 -4.81 -20.15
CA TYR A 201 11.76 -3.58 -20.92
C TYR A 201 11.00 -3.50 -22.24
N GLU A 202 10.66 -4.63 -22.86
CA GLU A 202 9.89 -4.68 -24.10
C GLU A 202 8.47 -4.18 -23.88
N LEU A 203 7.82 -4.69 -22.82
CA LEU A 203 6.50 -4.22 -22.41
C LEU A 203 6.51 -2.73 -22.03
N PHE A 204 7.55 -2.28 -21.33
CA PHE A 204 7.70 -0.85 -21.00
C PHE A 204 7.84 0.02 -22.26
N ALA A 205 8.68 -0.38 -23.21
CA ALA A 205 8.87 0.33 -24.48
C ALA A 205 7.57 0.37 -25.29
N LEU A 206 6.83 -0.74 -25.36
CA LEU A 206 5.51 -0.81 -26.01
C LEU A 206 4.51 0.15 -25.35
N ARG A 207 4.37 0.09 -24.01
CA ARG A 207 3.47 0.96 -23.24
C ARG A 207 3.80 2.44 -23.45
N LEU A 208 5.08 2.80 -23.40
CA LEU A 208 5.55 4.16 -23.63
C LEU A 208 5.27 4.62 -25.07
N GLY A 209 5.57 3.78 -26.06
CA GLY A 209 5.33 4.06 -27.48
C GLY A 209 3.86 4.28 -27.80
N VAL A 210 2.97 3.42 -27.30
CA VAL A 210 1.52 3.56 -27.47
C VAL A 210 1.02 4.83 -26.77
N THR A 211 1.51 5.12 -25.56
CA THR A 211 1.16 6.35 -24.83
C THR A 211 1.56 7.61 -25.60
N LEU A 212 2.80 7.66 -26.12
CA LEU A 212 3.28 8.77 -26.94
C LEU A 212 2.45 8.94 -28.20
N LEU A 213 2.15 7.85 -28.90
CA LEU A 213 1.33 7.88 -30.11
C LEU A 213 -0.06 8.45 -29.82
N VAL A 214 -0.75 7.92 -28.81
CA VAL A 214 -2.09 8.37 -28.43
C VAL A 214 -2.08 9.83 -27.99
N ALA A 215 -1.09 10.26 -27.19
CA ALA A 215 -0.96 11.64 -26.76
C ALA A 215 -0.71 12.60 -27.93
N VAL A 216 0.14 12.23 -28.89
CA VAL A 216 0.41 13.05 -30.09
C VAL A 216 -0.84 13.14 -30.98
N VAL A 217 -1.54 12.03 -31.20
CA VAL A 217 -2.79 12.00 -31.98
C VAL A 217 -3.87 12.85 -31.29
N SER A 218 -4.05 12.71 -29.98
CA SER A 218 -4.93 13.55 -29.17
C SER A 218 -4.58 15.02 -29.29
N TYR A 219 -3.29 15.36 -29.21
CA TYR A 219 -2.83 16.74 -29.29
C TYR A 219 -3.24 17.40 -30.62
N PHE A 220 -3.01 16.75 -31.75
CA PHE A 220 -3.31 17.33 -33.07
C PHE A 220 -4.79 17.24 -33.45
N LEU A 221 -5.50 16.18 -33.08
CA LEU A 221 -6.88 15.95 -33.52
C LEU A 221 -7.95 16.45 -32.55
N VAL A 222 -7.63 16.58 -31.25
CA VAL A 222 -8.59 16.95 -30.21
C VAL A 222 -8.18 18.25 -29.54
N GLU A 223 -6.99 18.29 -28.95
CA GLU A 223 -6.59 19.41 -28.08
C GLU A 223 -6.33 20.70 -28.87
N GLN A 224 -5.58 20.61 -29.98
CA GLN A 224 -5.23 21.79 -30.78
C GLN A 224 -6.44 22.42 -31.49
N PRO A 225 -7.38 21.66 -32.10
CA PRO A 225 -8.61 22.24 -32.65
C PRO A 225 -9.44 22.97 -31.60
N ILE A 226 -9.60 22.37 -30.41
CA ILE A 226 -10.33 23.01 -29.30
C ILE A 226 -9.62 24.30 -28.85
N ARG A 227 -8.30 24.25 -28.64
CA ARG A 227 -7.49 25.42 -28.25
C ARG A 227 -7.52 26.56 -29.28
N ARG A 228 -7.63 26.21 -30.57
CA ARG A 228 -7.73 27.19 -31.68
C ARG A 228 -9.17 27.64 -31.97
N GLY A 229 -10.15 27.21 -31.17
CA GLY A 229 -11.53 27.68 -31.27
C GLY A 229 -12.37 27.00 -32.37
N ALA A 230 -11.99 25.79 -32.80
CA ALA A 230 -12.77 25.01 -33.77
C ALA A 230 -14.19 24.68 -33.26
N ILE A 231 -14.39 24.68 -31.94
CA ILE A 231 -15.70 24.54 -31.31
C ILE A 231 -16.19 25.94 -30.91
N PRO A 232 -17.33 26.43 -31.45
CA PRO A 232 -17.85 27.74 -31.12
C PRO A 232 -18.29 27.79 -29.65
N ALA A 233 -17.99 28.90 -28.96
CA ALA A 233 -18.25 29.08 -27.52
C ALA A 233 -19.70 28.74 -27.10
N ARG A 234 -20.68 29.07 -27.94
CA ARG A 234 -22.10 28.72 -27.72
C ARG A 234 -22.37 27.22 -27.60
N ARG A 235 -21.62 26.38 -28.33
CA ARG A 235 -21.74 24.92 -28.22
C ARG A 235 -21.06 24.41 -26.96
N ILE A 236 -19.91 24.99 -26.58
CA ILE A 236 -19.22 24.65 -25.32
C ILE A 236 -20.12 24.95 -24.12
N LEU A 237 -20.84 26.08 -24.13
CA LEU A 237 -21.79 26.48 -23.09
C LEU A 237 -22.97 25.51 -22.89
N VAL A 238 -23.25 24.63 -23.85
CA VAL A 238 -24.32 23.61 -23.76
C VAL A 238 -23.76 22.22 -23.55
N VAL A 239 -22.71 21.87 -24.31
CA VAL A 239 -22.09 20.54 -24.29
C VAL A 239 -21.33 20.29 -22.99
N ALA A 240 -20.61 21.28 -22.46
CA ALA A 240 -19.84 21.08 -21.23
C ALA A 240 -20.75 20.85 -20.01
N PRO A 241 -21.81 21.63 -19.74
CA PRO A 241 -22.74 21.34 -18.65
C PRO A 241 -23.48 20.01 -18.82
N ALA A 242 -23.87 19.65 -20.06
CA ALA A 242 -24.53 18.39 -20.32
C ALA A 242 -23.61 17.18 -20.09
N ALA A 243 -22.34 17.27 -20.52
CA ALA A 243 -21.34 16.24 -20.27
C ALA A 243 -21.03 16.12 -18.76
N VAL A 244 -20.88 17.24 -18.06
CA VAL A 244 -20.70 17.26 -16.60
C VAL A 244 -21.91 16.68 -15.89
N ALA A 245 -23.14 17.04 -16.28
CA ALA A 245 -24.35 16.49 -15.70
C ALA A 245 -24.49 14.98 -15.96
N ALA A 246 -24.15 14.52 -17.16
CA ALA A 246 -24.16 13.10 -17.50
C ALA A 246 -23.11 12.32 -16.69
N VAL A 247 -21.89 12.86 -16.55
CA VAL A 247 -20.86 12.27 -15.70
C VAL A 247 -21.34 12.27 -14.25
N LEU A 248 -21.78 13.38 -13.68
CA LEU A 248 -22.28 13.46 -12.31
C LEU A 248 -23.44 12.49 -12.05
N ALA A 249 -24.40 12.38 -12.97
CA ALA A 249 -25.49 11.43 -12.87
C ALA A 249 -24.98 9.99 -12.91
N LEU A 250 -24.07 9.67 -13.83
CA LEU A 250 -23.44 8.35 -13.89
C LEU A 250 -22.67 8.05 -12.60
N THR A 251 -21.91 9.02 -12.08
CA THR A 251 -21.19 8.86 -10.82
C THR A 251 -22.16 8.62 -9.68
N LEU A 252 -23.19 9.45 -9.51
CA LEU A 252 -24.21 9.31 -8.47
C LEU A 252 -24.93 7.96 -8.54
N VAL A 253 -25.37 7.53 -9.73
CA VAL A 253 -25.99 6.22 -9.91
C VAL A 253 -25.01 5.09 -9.61
N SER A 254 -23.74 5.22 -10.02
CA SER A 254 -22.71 4.21 -9.76
C SER A 254 -22.22 4.20 -8.30
N THR A 255 -22.46 5.26 -7.53
CA THR A 255 -22.04 5.40 -6.14
C THR A 255 -23.19 5.39 -5.14
N GLU A 256 -24.45 5.29 -5.59
CA GLU A 256 -25.59 5.04 -4.71
C GLU A 256 -25.39 3.70 -4.00
N GLY A 257 -25.16 3.77 -2.68
CA GLY A 257 -24.82 2.62 -1.82
C GLY A 257 -23.32 2.33 -1.69
N GLY A 258 -22.45 3.06 -2.39
CA GLY A 258 -21.01 2.96 -2.29
C GLY A 258 -20.49 3.54 -0.98
N ARG A 259 -20.28 2.69 0.03
CA ARG A 259 -19.49 3.05 1.22
C ARG A 259 -17.99 2.87 0.93
N ALA A 260 -17.15 3.64 1.60
CA ALA A 260 -15.71 3.40 1.57
C ALA A 260 -15.43 1.95 1.97
N ALA A 261 -14.69 1.22 1.13
CA ALA A 261 -14.35 -0.18 1.39
C ALA A 261 -13.54 -0.26 2.69
N THR A 262 -14.08 -0.97 3.68
CA THR A 262 -13.40 -1.23 4.94
C THR A 262 -12.22 -2.18 4.71
N ALA A 263 -11.32 -2.29 5.69
CA ALA A 263 -10.25 -3.30 5.65
C ALA A 263 -10.83 -4.72 5.44
N ASP A 264 -12.01 -5.00 6.02
CA ASP A 264 -12.74 -6.25 5.84
C ASP A 264 -13.13 -6.50 4.38
N ASP A 265 -13.72 -5.49 3.74
CA ASP A 265 -14.15 -5.57 2.33
C ASP A 265 -12.95 -5.83 1.41
N ARG A 266 -11.81 -5.17 1.69
CA ARG A 266 -10.57 -5.34 0.91
C ARG A 266 -10.01 -6.75 1.04
N LEU A 267 -10.01 -7.33 2.24
CA LEU A 267 -9.54 -8.71 2.47
C LEU A 267 -10.47 -9.73 1.81
N ARG A 268 -11.78 -9.60 1.97
CA ARG A 268 -12.77 -10.48 1.30
C ARG A 268 -12.61 -10.43 -0.22
N TYR A 269 -12.44 -9.23 -0.78
CA TYR A 269 -12.20 -9.05 -2.20
C TYR A 269 -10.89 -9.71 -2.64
N ALA A 270 -9.80 -9.56 -1.87
CA ALA A 270 -8.52 -10.19 -2.15
C ALA A 270 -8.62 -11.73 -2.16
N TYR A 271 -9.29 -12.34 -1.17
CA TYR A 271 -9.54 -13.78 -1.14
C TYR A 271 -10.36 -14.25 -2.34
N THR A 272 -11.47 -13.56 -2.64
CA THR A 272 -12.36 -13.92 -3.74
C THR A 272 -11.63 -13.85 -5.08
N ARG A 273 -10.83 -12.81 -5.29
CA ARG A 273 -10.00 -12.63 -6.50
C ARG A 273 -8.95 -13.72 -6.64
N LEU A 274 -8.27 -14.07 -5.55
CA LEU A 274 -7.26 -15.12 -5.56
C LEU A 274 -7.88 -16.48 -5.86
N ALA A 275 -9.04 -16.78 -5.26
CA ALA A 275 -9.78 -18.01 -5.54
C ALA A 275 -10.26 -18.08 -6.99
N ALA A 276 -10.79 -16.98 -7.54
CA ALA A 276 -11.24 -16.89 -8.92
C ALA A 276 -10.09 -16.98 -9.96
N ALA A 277 -8.88 -16.59 -9.57
CA ALA A 277 -7.69 -16.70 -10.40
C ALA A 277 -7.04 -18.10 -10.35
N ALA A 278 -7.43 -18.95 -9.40
CA ALA A 278 -6.86 -20.28 -9.26
C ALA A 278 -7.23 -21.19 -10.45
N PRO A 279 -6.26 -21.93 -11.02
CA PRO A 279 -6.56 -22.99 -11.99
C PRO A 279 -7.56 -23.99 -11.42
N SER A 280 -8.42 -24.57 -12.25
CA SER A 280 -9.44 -25.54 -11.80
C SER A 280 -8.84 -26.81 -11.20
N SER A 281 -7.61 -27.17 -11.58
CA SER A 281 -6.84 -28.30 -11.04
C SER A 281 -6.13 -27.98 -9.73
N ALA A 282 -6.02 -26.71 -9.34
CA ALA A 282 -5.22 -26.31 -8.20
C ALA A 282 -5.94 -26.57 -6.87
N HIS A 283 -5.19 -27.03 -5.87
CA HIS A 283 -5.67 -27.11 -4.50
C HIS A 283 -5.63 -25.73 -3.84
N ARG A 284 -6.80 -25.22 -3.42
CA ARG A 284 -6.90 -23.99 -2.63
C ARG A 284 -6.65 -24.28 -1.15
N VAL A 285 -5.56 -23.75 -0.62
CA VAL A 285 -5.07 -24.02 0.75
C VAL A 285 -5.13 -22.75 1.60
N LEU A 286 -5.96 -22.76 2.66
CA LEU A 286 -6.02 -21.68 3.63
C LEU A 286 -5.13 -21.99 4.84
N VAL A 287 -4.05 -21.24 5.01
CA VAL A 287 -3.15 -21.39 6.15
C VAL A 287 -3.66 -20.53 7.31
N ALA A 288 -4.11 -21.17 8.38
CA ALA A 288 -4.59 -20.52 9.59
C ALA A 288 -3.57 -20.64 10.72
N GLY A 289 -3.45 -19.60 11.54
CA GLY A 289 -2.53 -19.64 12.68
C GLY A 289 -2.05 -18.28 13.14
N ASP A 290 -0.86 -18.29 13.72
CA ASP A 290 -0.21 -17.11 14.29
C ASP A 290 0.92 -16.57 13.39
N ALA A 291 2.01 -16.08 13.99
CA ALA A 291 3.17 -15.59 13.28
C ALA A 291 3.82 -16.64 12.36
N LEU A 292 3.79 -17.93 12.70
CA LEU A 292 4.38 -18.97 11.85
C LEU A 292 3.61 -19.12 10.53
N ALA A 293 2.27 -19.16 10.60
CA ALA A 293 1.38 -19.17 9.44
C ALA A 293 1.54 -17.91 8.59
N PHE A 294 1.52 -16.74 9.25
CA PHE A 294 1.66 -15.45 8.57
C PHE A 294 3.00 -15.32 7.83
N ASN A 295 4.08 -15.75 8.47
CA ASN A 295 5.41 -15.61 7.90
C ASN A 295 5.71 -16.62 6.81
N LEU A 296 5.02 -17.77 6.74
CA LEU A 296 5.07 -18.66 5.58
C LEU A 296 4.62 -17.91 4.31
N VAL A 297 3.44 -17.30 4.37
CA VAL A 297 2.86 -16.58 3.22
C VAL A 297 3.63 -15.29 2.92
N ARG A 298 4.18 -14.62 3.93
CA ARG A 298 5.04 -13.46 3.70
C ARG A 298 6.37 -13.83 3.03
N ALA A 299 7.01 -14.91 3.46
CA ALA A 299 8.34 -15.31 2.99
C ALA A 299 8.36 -15.70 1.50
N GLN A 300 7.25 -16.22 0.98
CA GLN A 300 7.07 -16.51 -0.44
C GLN A 300 6.67 -15.27 -1.29
N GLY A 301 6.60 -14.07 -0.68
CA GLY A 301 6.28 -12.81 -1.38
C GLY A 301 4.78 -12.47 -1.44
N GLY A 302 3.92 -13.15 -0.67
CA GLY A 302 2.47 -12.97 -0.69
C GLY A 302 1.72 -14.29 -0.90
N PRO A 303 0.44 -14.28 -1.30
CA PRO A 303 -0.28 -15.52 -1.62
C PRO A 303 0.44 -16.33 -2.70
N ARG A 304 0.50 -17.66 -2.54
CA ARG A 304 1.12 -18.54 -3.54
C ARG A 304 0.13 -18.71 -4.69
N ALA A 305 0.60 -18.57 -5.91
CA ALA A 305 -0.15 -18.84 -7.12
C ALA A 305 0.66 -19.78 -8.02
N ALA A 306 0.78 -21.05 -7.62
CA ALA A 306 1.36 -22.11 -8.42
C ALA A 306 0.26 -22.89 -9.16
N GLU A 307 0.62 -23.66 -10.20
CA GLU A 307 -0.35 -24.41 -11.02
C GLU A 307 -1.10 -25.49 -10.24
N ASP A 308 -0.46 -26.04 -9.21
CA ASP A 308 -0.92 -27.14 -8.38
C ASP A 308 -1.51 -26.68 -7.03
N VAL A 309 -0.97 -25.60 -6.46
CA VAL A 309 -1.38 -25.07 -5.15
C VAL A 309 -1.53 -23.55 -5.20
N VAL A 310 -2.72 -23.09 -4.80
CA VAL A 310 -2.98 -21.68 -4.53
C VAL A 310 -3.23 -21.52 -3.03
N SER A 311 -2.39 -20.74 -2.36
CA SER A 311 -2.45 -20.62 -0.91
C SER A 311 -2.46 -19.18 -0.41
N THR A 312 -3.14 -18.98 0.71
CA THR A 312 -3.22 -17.69 1.39
C THR A 312 -3.28 -17.91 2.90
N VAL A 313 -3.14 -16.83 3.67
CA VAL A 313 -3.18 -16.87 5.13
C VAL A 313 -4.46 -16.25 5.67
N ALA A 314 -5.02 -16.88 6.71
CA ALA A 314 -5.99 -16.27 7.62
C ALA A 314 -5.42 -16.38 9.04
N GLY A 315 -4.78 -15.33 9.53
CA GLY A 315 -4.09 -15.39 10.82
C GLY A 315 -3.62 -14.02 11.29
N ILE A 316 -3.50 -13.87 12.61
CA ILE A 316 -3.02 -12.64 13.23
C ILE A 316 -1.70 -12.98 13.93
N PRO A 317 -0.57 -12.35 13.57
CA PRO A 317 0.71 -12.60 14.22
C PRO A 317 0.62 -12.48 15.74
N GLY A 318 1.10 -13.50 16.46
CA GLY A 318 1.03 -13.58 17.92
C GLY A 318 -0.29 -14.10 18.49
N CYS A 319 -1.28 -14.40 17.64
CA CYS A 319 -2.57 -14.95 18.04
C CYS A 319 -2.70 -16.41 17.60
N GLY A 320 -2.18 -17.31 18.43
CA GLY A 320 -2.46 -18.75 18.34
C GLY A 320 -3.93 -19.07 18.65
N ILE A 321 -4.24 -20.34 18.91
CA ILE A 321 -5.61 -20.76 19.24
C ILE A 321 -6.02 -20.44 20.69
N ALA A 322 -5.02 -20.26 21.57
CA ALA A 322 -5.23 -19.89 22.96
C ALA A 322 -5.59 -18.39 23.09
N ASN A 323 -6.71 -18.12 23.75
CA ASN A 323 -7.05 -16.76 24.21
C ASN A 323 -6.29 -16.39 25.49
N GLY A 324 -6.44 -15.15 25.90
CA GLY A 324 -5.86 -14.62 27.12
C GLY A 324 -4.49 -14.00 26.90
N ARG A 325 -4.03 -13.28 27.93
CA ARG A 325 -2.73 -12.64 27.91
C ARG A 325 -1.65 -13.67 28.14
N VAL A 326 -0.50 -13.47 27.51
CA VAL A 326 0.65 -14.37 27.57
C VAL A 326 1.53 -13.97 28.75
N MET A 327 1.91 -14.93 29.59
CA MET A 327 2.79 -14.70 30.73
C MET A 327 4.26 -14.97 30.37
N ILE A 328 5.13 -13.97 30.53
CA ILE A 328 6.56 -14.02 30.22
C ILE A 328 7.36 -13.58 31.45
N GLY A 329 7.89 -14.54 32.23
CA GLY A 329 8.72 -14.23 33.39
C GLY A 329 8.10 -13.28 34.42
N GLY A 330 6.78 -13.38 34.63
CA GLY A 330 6.02 -12.48 35.52
C GLY A 330 5.43 -11.25 34.83
N TYR A 331 5.82 -10.94 33.59
CA TYR A 331 5.20 -9.91 32.76
C TYR A 331 4.02 -10.48 31.98
N VAL A 332 3.04 -9.63 31.70
CA VAL A 332 1.84 -10.00 30.97
C VAL A 332 1.85 -9.27 29.63
N ALA A 333 1.99 -10.02 28.54
CA ALA A 333 1.90 -9.51 27.17
C ALA A 333 0.49 -9.76 26.61
N ALA A 334 -0.14 -8.73 26.06
CA ALA A 334 -1.42 -8.83 25.38
C ALA A 334 -1.21 -8.62 23.87
N PRO A 335 -1.14 -9.68 23.06
CA PRO A 335 -1.05 -9.51 21.62
C PRO A 335 -2.32 -8.82 21.09
N HIS A 336 -2.13 -7.80 20.27
CA HIS A 336 -3.22 -6.98 19.74
C HIS A 336 -4.07 -7.77 18.73
N GLY A 337 -5.38 -7.54 18.74
CA GLY A 337 -6.29 -8.08 17.72
C GLY A 337 -6.69 -9.56 17.90
N CYS A 338 -6.19 -10.29 18.90
CA CYS A 338 -6.54 -11.72 19.04
C CYS A 338 -8.03 -12.00 19.29
N ALA A 339 -8.80 -11.00 19.71
CA ALA A 339 -10.26 -11.11 19.81
C ALA A 339 -10.93 -11.33 18.44
N GLU A 340 -10.31 -10.84 17.36
CA GLU A 340 -10.82 -10.93 15.98
C GLU A 340 -10.31 -12.17 15.23
N ARG A 341 -9.49 -13.03 15.87
CA ARG A 341 -8.90 -14.21 15.21
C ARG A 341 -9.96 -15.11 14.57
N ASP A 342 -11.03 -15.42 15.30
CA ASP A 342 -12.08 -16.32 14.80
C ASP A 342 -12.78 -15.67 13.58
N ALA A 343 -13.04 -14.36 13.62
CA ALA A 343 -13.56 -13.62 12.46
C ALA A 343 -12.57 -13.59 11.28
N ALA A 344 -11.26 -13.53 11.54
CA ALA A 344 -10.24 -13.64 10.50
C ALA A 344 -10.26 -15.01 9.82
N TYR A 345 -10.45 -16.09 10.58
CA TYR A 345 -10.60 -17.43 10.04
C TYR A 345 -11.88 -17.57 9.22
N GLU A 346 -13.02 -17.12 9.76
CA GLU A 346 -14.33 -17.12 9.08
C GLU A 346 -14.26 -16.37 7.73
N ARG A 347 -13.62 -15.20 7.67
CA ARG A 347 -13.46 -14.45 6.41
C ARG A 347 -12.71 -15.22 5.35
N GLY A 348 -11.58 -15.83 5.72
CA GLY A 348 -10.81 -16.66 4.81
C GLY A 348 -11.60 -17.88 4.35
N VAL A 349 -12.31 -18.52 5.28
CA VAL A 349 -13.18 -19.67 5.02
C VAL A 349 -14.28 -19.33 4.03
N ASP A 350 -15.02 -18.25 4.26
CA ASP A 350 -16.19 -17.86 3.48
C ASP A 350 -15.81 -17.32 2.08
N SER A 351 -14.67 -16.65 1.97
CA SER A 351 -14.33 -15.89 0.76
C SER A 351 -13.35 -16.60 -0.18
N PHE A 352 -12.54 -17.53 0.35
CA PHE A 352 -11.47 -18.17 -0.43
C PHE A 352 -11.87 -19.52 -1.05
N ASP A 353 -13.03 -20.07 -0.67
CA ASP A 353 -13.55 -21.36 -1.17
C ASP A 353 -12.48 -22.48 -1.14
N ARG A 354 -11.76 -22.55 -0.03
CA ARG A 354 -10.64 -23.49 0.19
C ARG A 354 -11.07 -24.96 0.18
N HIS A 355 -10.20 -25.81 -0.36
CA HIS A 355 -10.34 -27.27 -0.27
C HIS A 355 -9.70 -27.83 1.00
N ILE A 356 -8.61 -27.19 1.45
CA ILE A 356 -7.80 -27.61 2.61
C ILE A 356 -7.57 -26.40 3.51
N SER A 357 -7.68 -26.59 4.81
CA SER A 357 -7.19 -25.65 5.82
C SER A 357 -5.99 -26.25 6.53
N VAL A 358 -4.92 -25.47 6.68
CA VAL A 358 -3.71 -25.85 7.41
C VAL A 358 -3.65 -25.04 8.69
N LEU A 359 -3.65 -25.67 9.86
CA LEU A 359 -3.46 -24.99 11.14
C LEU A 359 -1.99 -25.07 11.55
N MET A 360 -1.32 -23.92 11.60
CA MET A 360 0.07 -23.78 12.05
C MET A 360 0.13 -22.96 13.34
N LEU A 361 0.56 -23.59 14.42
CA LEU A 361 0.76 -22.95 15.70
C LEU A 361 2.25 -22.71 15.95
N SER A 362 2.58 -21.78 16.84
CA SER A 362 3.92 -21.62 17.38
C SER A 362 4.00 -22.09 18.83
N GLY A 363 5.22 -22.08 19.39
CA GLY A 363 5.44 -22.38 20.81
C GLY A 363 4.66 -21.47 21.78
N THR A 364 4.16 -20.32 21.31
CA THR A 364 3.38 -19.40 22.14
C THR A 364 2.08 -20.02 22.69
N ASP A 365 1.47 -20.97 21.97
CA ASP A 365 0.29 -21.71 22.46
C ASP A 365 0.62 -22.64 23.65
N ALA A 366 1.90 -22.93 23.87
CA ALA A 366 2.38 -23.71 25.01
C ALA A 366 2.86 -22.85 26.19
N TRP A 367 2.68 -21.52 26.12
CA TRP A 367 3.02 -20.61 27.21
C TRP A 367 1.85 -20.42 28.18
N ASP A 368 2.17 -20.01 29.40
CA ASP A 368 1.17 -19.77 30.45
C ASP A 368 0.26 -18.61 30.05
N ARG A 369 -1.03 -18.72 30.37
CA ARG A 369 -2.07 -17.75 29.97
C ARG A 369 -2.76 -17.14 31.16
N GLU A 370 -3.14 -15.89 31.04
CA GLU A 370 -4.05 -15.22 31.96
C GLU A 370 -5.42 -15.02 31.30
N LEU A 371 -6.44 -15.62 31.91
CA LEU A 371 -7.83 -15.63 31.47
C LEU A 371 -8.68 -14.88 32.51
N GLY A 372 -8.80 -13.56 32.35
CA GLY A 372 -9.43 -12.71 33.35
C GLY A 372 -8.64 -12.73 34.65
N THR A 373 -9.21 -13.27 35.73
CA THR A 373 -8.55 -13.40 37.04
C THR A 373 -7.84 -14.75 37.25
N ARG A 374 -7.93 -15.66 36.29
CA ARG A 374 -7.37 -17.02 36.39
C ARG A 374 -6.07 -17.14 35.60
N THR A 375 -5.08 -17.82 36.17
CA THR A 375 -3.85 -18.19 35.47
C THR A 375 -3.91 -19.65 35.05
N LEU A 376 -3.84 -19.90 33.75
CA LEU A 376 -3.74 -21.22 33.16
C LEU A 376 -2.27 -21.56 32.91
N ARG A 377 -1.73 -22.49 33.70
CA ARG A 377 -0.32 -22.91 33.58
C ARG A 377 -0.19 -24.05 32.58
N ALA A 378 0.77 -23.95 31.65
CA ALA A 378 1.03 -25.01 30.69
C ALA A 378 1.44 -26.31 31.39
N LYS A 379 1.39 -27.43 30.64
CA LYS A 379 1.71 -28.79 31.15
C LYS A 379 0.76 -29.31 32.24
N THR A 380 -0.31 -28.58 32.59
CA THR A 380 -1.36 -29.05 33.49
C THR A 380 -2.52 -29.71 32.75
N GLY A 381 -3.31 -30.53 33.46
CA GLY A 381 -4.53 -31.13 32.92
C GLY A 381 -5.59 -30.09 32.51
N GLU A 382 -5.69 -29.01 33.27
CA GLU A 382 -6.59 -27.88 32.96
C GLU A 382 -6.21 -27.21 31.64
N ALA A 383 -4.92 -26.91 31.44
CA ALA A 383 -4.44 -26.31 30.19
C ALA A 383 -4.64 -27.22 28.98
N ARG A 384 -4.44 -28.54 29.16
CA ARG A 384 -4.73 -29.53 28.12
C ARG A 384 -6.20 -29.51 27.72
N THR A 385 -7.12 -29.55 28.69
CA THR A 385 -8.56 -29.52 28.42
C THR A 385 -8.96 -28.23 27.71
N TYR A 386 -8.44 -27.09 28.16
CA TYR A 386 -8.69 -25.79 27.52
C TYR A 386 -8.19 -25.76 26.08
N LEU A 387 -6.95 -26.16 25.80
CA LEU A 387 -6.41 -26.17 24.45
C LEU A 387 -7.20 -27.11 23.52
N ARG A 388 -7.66 -28.26 24.03
CA ARG A 388 -8.52 -29.17 23.26
C ARG A 388 -9.88 -28.55 22.92
N GLN A 389 -10.49 -27.78 23.84
CA GLN A 389 -11.70 -27.02 23.54
C GLN A 389 -11.46 -25.93 22.47
N ARG A 390 -10.30 -25.26 22.53
CA ARG A 390 -9.89 -24.28 21.51
C ARG A 390 -9.64 -24.95 20.15
N LEU A 391 -9.00 -26.12 20.12
CA LEU A 391 -8.81 -26.93 18.92
C LEU A 391 -10.16 -27.34 18.31
N GLU A 392 -11.12 -27.80 19.12
CA GLU A 392 -12.45 -28.19 18.61
C GLU A 392 -13.24 -27.01 18.04
N ARG A 393 -13.16 -25.83 18.67
CA ARG A 393 -13.72 -24.62 18.08
C ARG A 393 -13.05 -24.25 16.76
N THR A 394 -11.72 -24.33 16.71
CA THR A 394 -10.93 -24.01 15.51
C THR A 394 -11.19 -25.00 14.38
N ARG A 395 -11.31 -26.31 14.70
CA ARG A 395 -11.66 -27.37 13.76
C ARG A 395 -13.00 -27.05 13.09
N ARG A 396 -14.05 -26.84 13.87
CA ARG A 396 -15.40 -26.55 13.35
C ARG A 396 -15.43 -25.35 12.41
N LEU A 397 -14.65 -24.31 12.70
CA LEU A 397 -14.53 -23.14 11.82
C LEU A 397 -13.80 -23.49 10.52
N LEU A 398 -12.62 -24.12 10.62
CA LEU A 398 -11.77 -24.37 9.46
C LEU A 398 -12.30 -25.49 8.55
N THR A 399 -13.05 -26.46 9.08
CA THR A 399 -13.68 -27.55 8.29
C THR A 399 -15.08 -27.22 7.79
N ALA A 400 -15.61 -26.02 8.07
CA ALA A 400 -16.92 -25.60 7.59
C ALA A 400 -17.05 -25.72 6.06
N GLY A 401 -18.19 -26.17 5.53
CA GLY A 401 -18.33 -26.39 4.09
C GLY A 401 -17.52 -27.57 3.53
N GLY A 402 -17.01 -28.48 4.39
CA GLY A 402 -16.46 -29.77 3.98
C GLY A 402 -14.95 -29.81 3.70
N ALA A 403 -14.22 -28.74 4.00
CA ALA A 403 -12.76 -28.70 3.85
C ALA A 403 -12.09 -29.65 4.87
N ARG A 404 -10.98 -30.28 4.46
CA ARG A 404 -10.13 -31.06 5.37
C ARG A 404 -9.20 -30.15 6.16
N LEU A 405 -8.94 -30.52 7.41
CA LEU A 405 -8.00 -29.81 8.27
C LEU A 405 -6.68 -30.57 8.38
N VAL A 406 -5.57 -29.93 8.03
CA VAL A 406 -4.22 -30.39 8.30
C VAL A 406 -3.69 -29.63 9.51
N VAL A 407 -3.46 -30.31 10.63
CA VAL A 407 -2.83 -29.72 11.80
C VAL A 407 -1.33 -29.98 11.73
N MET A 408 -0.54 -28.93 11.78
CA MET A 408 0.91 -29.06 11.80
C MET A 408 1.43 -29.16 13.24
N THR A 409 2.37 -30.05 13.48
CA THR A 409 3.14 -30.02 14.72
C THR A 409 3.93 -28.71 14.82
N VAL A 410 4.13 -28.21 16.03
CA VAL A 410 4.97 -27.05 16.28
C VAL A 410 6.44 -27.43 16.11
N PRO A 411 7.23 -26.69 15.31
CA PRO A 411 8.65 -26.96 15.10
C PRO A 411 9.47 -26.67 16.37
N CYS A 412 10.72 -27.16 16.41
CA CYS A 412 11.70 -26.86 17.45
C CYS A 412 11.83 -25.34 17.71
N PRO A 413 12.14 -24.92 18.93
CA PRO A 413 12.30 -23.50 19.21
C PRO A 413 13.58 -22.92 18.63
N ILE A 414 13.52 -21.64 18.22
CA ILE A 414 14.70 -20.85 17.85
C ILE A 414 14.61 -19.56 18.68
N PRO A 415 15.55 -19.31 19.61
CA PRO A 415 15.53 -18.10 20.43
C PRO A 415 15.77 -16.87 19.58
N SER A 416 15.04 -15.79 19.85
CA SER A 416 15.24 -14.52 19.16
C SER A 416 16.41 -13.75 19.75
N THR A 417 17.33 -13.31 18.90
CA THR A 417 18.47 -12.48 19.30
C THR A 417 17.98 -11.16 19.93
N GLY A 418 18.62 -10.74 21.03
CA GLY A 418 18.28 -9.50 21.73
C GLY A 418 16.99 -9.55 22.58
N SER A 419 16.39 -10.72 22.76
CA SER A 419 15.20 -10.86 23.62
C SER A 419 15.55 -10.91 25.12
N PRO A 420 14.63 -10.48 26.01
CA PRO A 420 14.86 -10.58 27.46
C PRO A 420 15.10 -12.03 27.90
N PRO A 421 15.97 -12.29 28.90
CA PRO A 421 16.30 -13.65 29.33
C PRO A 421 15.10 -14.53 29.68
N ALA A 422 14.06 -13.94 30.29
CA ALA A 422 12.83 -14.66 30.61
C ALA A 422 12.03 -15.10 29.38
N LEU A 423 12.10 -14.35 28.28
CA LEU A 423 11.48 -14.71 27.02
C LEU A 423 12.30 -15.81 26.32
N VAL A 424 13.62 -15.67 26.32
CA VAL A 424 14.54 -16.69 25.75
C VAL A 424 14.33 -18.05 26.44
N ALA A 425 14.25 -18.07 27.78
CA ALA A 425 14.00 -19.30 28.53
C ALA A 425 12.66 -19.98 28.18
N LEU A 426 11.62 -19.20 27.88
CA LEU A 426 10.33 -19.73 27.43
C LEU A 426 10.35 -20.19 25.97
N GLN A 427 11.13 -19.51 25.13
CA GLN A 427 11.34 -19.92 23.76
C GLN A 427 12.07 -21.26 23.73
N GLU A 428 13.17 -21.42 24.48
CA GLU A 428 14.03 -22.61 24.46
C GLU A 428 13.44 -23.86 25.13
N ASP A 429 12.30 -23.76 25.83
CA ASP A 429 11.67 -24.89 26.51
C ASP A 429 11.02 -25.88 25.53
N ALA A 430 11.85 -26.79 24.99
CA ALA A 430 11.42 -27.87 24.10
C ALA A 430 10.35 -28.77 24.75
N THR A 431 10.33 -28.91 26.07
CA THR A 431 9.36 -29.79 26.75
C THR A 431 7.93 -29.26 26.64
N ARG A 432 7.75 -27.95 26.51
CA ARG A 432 6.45 -27.32 26.24
C ARG A 432 6.00 -27.56 24.80
N VAL A 433 6.93 -27.51 23.85
CA VAL A 433 6.66 -27.84 22.44
C VAL A 433 6.24 -29.31 22.31
N ASP A 434 6.96 -30.23 22.94
CA ASP A 434 6.62 -31.66 22.93
C ASP A 434 5.26 -31.94 23.58
N TRP A 435 4.98 -31.26 24.70
CA TRP A 435 3.68 -31.36 25.36
C TRP A 435 2.53 -30.90 24.44
N LEU A 436 2.69 -29.77 23.76
CA LEU A 436 1.69 -29.25 22.82
C LEU A 436 1.54 -30.20 21.61
N ASN A 437 2.65 -30.68 21.05
CA ASN A 437 2.62 -31.64 19.95
C ASN A 437 1.95 -32.96 20.34
N GLY A 438 2.10 -33.43 21.57
CA GLY A 438 1.35 -34.58 22.09
C GLY A 438 -0.18 -34.33 22.11
N ILE A 439 -0.61 -33.10 22.42
CA ILE A 439 -2.03 -32.72 22.34
C ILE A 439 -2.50 -32.70 20.89
N LEU A 440 -1.74 -32.10 19.98
CA LEU A 440 -2.11 -32.03 18.55
C LEU A 440 -2.20 -33.43 17.92
N ARG A 441 -1.20 -34.30 18.17
CA ARG A 441 -1.17 -35.67 17.66
C ARG A 441 -2.33 -36.51 18.20
N SER A 442 -2.60 -36.45 19.52
CA SER A 442 -3.74 -37.18 20.12
C SER A 442 -5.08 -36.68 19.59
N TYR A 443 -5.25 -35.35 19.49
CA TYR A 443 -6.46 -34.75 18.95
C TYR A 443 -6.74 -35.17 17.51
N ALA A 444 -5.73 -35.12 16.64
CA ALA A 444 -5.85 -35.56 15.24
C ALA A 444 -6.14 -37.08 15.15
N ALA A 445 -5.55 -37.89 16.02
CA ALA A 445 -5.81 -39.32 16.07
C ALA A 445 -7.25 -39.69 16.46
N GLU A 446 -7.93 -38.82 17.21
CA GLU A 446 -9.34 -38.95 17.60
C GLU A 446 -10.32 -38.42 16.54
N HIS A 447 -9.88 -37.55 15.61
CA HIS A 447 -10.71 -36.90 14.60
C HIS A 447 -10.24 -37.21 13.17
N ARG A 448 -9.93 -38.48 12.89
CA ARG A 448 -9.30 -38.90 11.61
C ARG A 448 -10.19 -38.72 10.38
N ASP A 449 -11.49 -38.51 10.57
CA ASP A 449 -12.45 -38.34 9.49
C ASP A 449 -12.22 -37.04 8.70
N ASP A 450 -11.81 -35.97 9.41
CA ASP A 450 -11.61 -34.63 8.83
C ASP A 450 -10.30 -33.95 9.24
N VAL A 451 -9.52 -34.52 10.17
CA VAL A 451 -8.23 -33.99 10.62
C VAL A 451 -7.07 -34.93 10.27
N THR A 452 -6.04 -34.37 9.64
CA THR A 452 -4.75 -35.04 9.39
C THR A 452 -3.65 -34.30 10.13
N ILE A 453 -2.69 -35.03 10.72
CA ILE A 453 -1.50 -34.44 11.32
C ILE A 453 -0.35 -34.42 10.29
N ALA A 454 0.33 -33.29 10.17
CA ALA A 454 1.56 -33.15 9.39
C ALA A 454 2.74 -32.83 10.32
N ASP A 455 3.85 -33.54 10.16
CA ASP A 455 5.01 -33.43 11.04
C ASP A 455 5.96 -32.33 10.56
N ALA A 456 5.71 -31.10 11.01
CA ALA A 456 6.59 -29.99 10.73
C ALA A 456 7.94 -30.09 11.47
N GLN A 457 8.04 -30.90 12.54
CA GLN A 457 9.33 -31.13 13.20
C GLN A 457 10.26 -31.90 12.27
N ALA A 458 9.76 -32.96 11.62
CA ALA A 458 10.56 -33.72 10.65
C ALA A 458 11.09 -32.84 9.51
N LEU A 459 10.29 -31.88 9.03
CA LEU A 459 10.66 -30.98 7.94
C LEU A 459 11.61 -29.85 8.39
N LEU A 460 11.27 -29.17 9.48
CA LEU A 460 11.94 -27.92 9.87
C LEU A 460 13.02 -28.11 10.93
N CYS A 461 12.99 -29.26 11.59
CA CYS A 461 13.82 -29.56 12.75
C CYS A 461 14.21 -31.06 12.81
N PRO A 462 14.82 -31.62 11.75
CA PRO A 462 15.32 -32.98 11.81
C PRO A 462 16.29 -33.11 13.00
N ASP A 463 16.14 -34.17 13.77
CA ASP A 463 16.91 -34.43 15.00
C ASP A 463 16.82 -33.34 16.09
N GLY A 464 15.77 -32.50 16.03
CA GLY A 464 15.53 -31.43 17.01
C GLY A 464 16.35 -30.16 16.78
N VAL A 465 17.11 -30.07 15.68
CA VAL A 465 17.94 -28.92 15.32
C VAL A 465 17.33 -28.20 14.12
N PRO A 466 17.27 -26.85 14.10
CA PRO A 466 16.75 -26.11 12.95
C PRO A 466 17.41 -26.52 11.63
N ALA A 467 16.60 -26.90 10.65
CA ALA A 467 17.06 -27.35 9.35
C ALA A 467 17.65 -26.20 8.52
N SER A 468 18.65 -26.55 7.70
CA SER A 468 19.19 -25.72 6.63
C SER A 468 19.23 -26.50 5.33
N LEU A 469 19.20 -25.78 4.20
CA LEU A 469 19.52 -26.31 2.89
C LEU A 469 20.98 -26.80 2.83
N PRO A 470 21.35 -27.61 1.81
CA PRO A 470 22.72 -28.12 1.66
C PRO A 470 23.80 -27.04 1.55
N ASP A 471 23.44 -25.83 1.13
CA ASP A 471 24.32 -24.66 1.04
C ASP A 471 24.48 -23.91 2.38
N GLY A 472 23.82 -24.37 3.44
CA GLY A 472 23.82 -23.78 4.78
C GLY A 472 22.70 -22.77 5.02
N THR A 473 21.87 -22.46 4.02
CA THR A 473 20.79 -21.47 4.16
C THR A 473 19.70 -22.00 5.11
N PRO A 474 19.37 -21.30 6.21
CA PRO A 474 18.39 -21.79 7.18
C PRO A 474 16.98 -21.80 6.57
N LEU A 475 16.17 -22.82 6.86
CA LEU A 475 14.77 -22.88 6.43
C LEU A 475 13.87 -21.95 7.27
N ARG A 476 14.31 -21.61 8.48
CA ARG A 476 13.52 -20.80 9.42
C ARG A 476 14.38 -19.94 10.33
N THR A 477 13.81 -18.85 10.79
CA THR A 477 14.32 -17.95 11.84
C THR A 477 13.44 -18.05 13.09
N ALA A 478 13.81 -17.34 14.16
CA ALA A 478 12.97 -17.23 15.36
C ALA A 478 11.56 -16.71 15.08
N THR A 479 11.40 -15.88 14.04
CA THR A 479 10.12 -15.24 13.72
C THR A 479 9.29 -16.00 12.70
N GLY A 480 9.89 -16.87 11.87
CA GLY A 480 9.17 -17.63 10.84
C GLY A 480 10.07 -18.09 9.70
N PHE A 481 9.48 -18.45 8.57
CA PHE A 481 10.17 -19.03 7.41
C PHE A 481 11.12 -18.04 6.72
N THR A 482 12.20 -18.58 6.15
CA THR A 482 12.96 -17.90 5.09
C THR A 482 12.26 -18.11 3.73
N PRO A 483 12.56 -17.32 2.69
CA PRO A 483 11.99 -17.54 1.36
C PRO A 483 12.25 -18.96 0.83
N ASP A 484 13.44 -19.49 1.09
CA ASP A 484 13.82 -20.84 0.66
C ASP A 484 13.12 -21.92 1.48
N GLY A 485 12.99 -21.72 2.80
CA GLY A 485 12.20 -22.61 3.65
C GLY A 485 10.71 -22.61 3.33
N ALA A 486 10.16 -21.47 2.90
CA ALA A 486 8.79 -21.39 2.43
C ALA A 486 8.59 -22.16 1.11
N ARG A 487 9.58 -22.18 0.21
CA ARG A 487 9.54 -23.02 -1.00
C ARG A 487 9.63 -24.50 -0.65
N ALA A 488 10.59 -24.88 0.17
CA ALA A 488 10.79 -26.27 0.64
C ALA A 488 9.60 -26.82 1.45
N PHE A 489 8.76 -25.95 2.01
CA PHE A 489 7.52 -26.36 2.67
C PHE A 489 6.44 -26.86 1.71
N TRP A 490 6.39 -26.30 0.50
CA TRP A 490 5.37 -26.63 -0.50
C TRP A 490 5.80 -27.75 -1.44
N GLU A 491 7.10 -28.02 -1.54
CA GLU A 491 7.68 -29.19 -2.22
C GLU A 491 7.49 -30.46 -1.37
#